data_AF-A0A838QPW0-F1
#
_entry.id   AF-A0A838QPW0-F1
#
_cell.length_a   1.000
_cell.length_b   1.000
_cell.length_c   1.000
_cell.angle_alpha   90.00
_cell.angle_beta   90.00
_cell.angle_gamma   90.00
#
_symmetry.space_group_name_H-M   'P 1'
#
loop_
_entity.id
_entity.type
_entity.pdbx_description
1 polymer ?
#
loop_
_entity_poly.entity_id
_entity_poly.type
_entity_poly.pdbx_seq_one_letter_code
_entity_poly.pdbx_strand_id
1 'polypeptide(L)'
;MTHSGPHRDDLALTLNGRELRLFGSAGQQRTAAIALRMLESATLREARGIEPLLLLDDPFAELDARRSARILDLLRSAGLGQTILVVPRESDIPPELLDLERRGIHAGVVGQMA
;
A
#
# COMPACT_ATOMS: atom_id res chain seq x y z
N MET A 1 14.57 -0.32 35.72
CA MET A 1 13.74 -0.36 34.50
C MET A 1 12.93 0.91 34.43
N THR A 2 12.88 1.58 33.28
CA THR A 2 12.02 2.77 33.09
C THR A 2 10.64 2.27 32.64
N HIS A 3 9.59 2.60 33.40
CA HIS A 3 8.22 2.11 33.17
C HIS A 3 7.31 3.13 32.47
N SER A 4 7.79 4.35 32.22
CA SER A 4 7.03 5.43 31.61
C SER A 4 7.84 6.18 30.54
N GLY A 5 7.15 6.76 29.56
CA GLY A 5 7.72 7.55 28.47
C GLY A 5 7.21 7.09 27.09
N PRO A 6 7.40 7.91 26.04
CA PRO A 6 6.80 7.67 24.71
C PRO A 6 7.21 6.35 24.05
N HIS A 7 8.36 5.78 24.45
CA HIS A 7 8.80 4.45 24.02
C HIS A 7 7.92 3.29 24.54
N ARG A 8 6.99 3.56 25.46
CA ARG A 8 5.99 2.61 25.97
C ARG A 8 4.60 2.83 25.39
N ASP A 9 4.38 3.92 24.64
CA ASP A 9 3.08 4.19 24.03
C ASP A 9 2.86 3.26 22.82
N ASP A 10 1.61 2.87 22.58
CA ASP A 10 1.22 2.04 21.44
C ASP A 10 0.11 2.73 20.65
N LEU A 11 0.17 2.65 19.32
CA LEU A 11 -0.85 3.20 18.44
C LEU A 11 -1.90 2.12 18.15
N ALA A 12 -3.02 2.17 18.87
CA ALA A 12 -4.12 1.25 18.64
C ALA A 12 -4.97 1.68 17.44
N LEU A 13 -5.01 0.85 16.40
CA LEU A 13 -5.98 1.00 15.30
C LEU A 13 -7.25 0.23 15.64
N THR A 14 -8.41 0.88 15.49
CA THR A 14 -9.70 0.25 15.74
C THR A 14 -10.59 0.31 14.51
N LEU A 15 -11.41 -0.72 14.33
CA LEU A 15 -12.46 -0.78 13.32
C LEU A 15 -13.74 -1.23 14.01
N ASN A 16 -14.80 -0.42 13.92
CA ASN A 16 -16.08 -0.66 14.61
C ASN A 16 -15.90 -0.91 16.11
N GLY A 17 -15.01 -0.15 16.75
CA GLY A 17 -14.74 -0.25 18.19
C GLY A 17 -13.92 -1.48 18.62
N ARG A 18 -13.40 -2.29 17.69
CA ARG A 18 -12.55 -3.45 17.98
C ARG A 18 -11.13 -3.22 17.50
N GLU A 19 -10.14 -3.65 18.28
CA GLU A 19 -8.73 -3.55 17.91
C GLU A 19 -8.44 -4.37 16.64
N LEU A 20 -7.94 -3.69 15.61
CA LEU A 20 -7.74 -4.28 14.30
C LEU A 20 -6.64 -5.35 14.32
N ARG A 21 -5.59 -5.13 15.11
CA ARG A 21 -4.47 -6.07 15.29
C ARG A 21 -4.93 -7.44 15.81
N LEU A 22 -5.92 -7.45 16.70
CA LEU A 22 -6.41 -8.66 17.36
C LEU A 22 -7.60 -9.29 16.63
N PHE A 23 -8.48 -8.47 16.06
CA PHE A 23 -9.79 -8.94 15.57
C PHE A 23 -10.02 -8.71 14.08
N GLY A 24 -9.15 -7.95 13.42
CA GLY A 24 -9.24 -7.72 11.97
C GLY A 24 -8.82 -8.96 11.20
N SER A 25 -9.51 -9.27 10.11
CA SER A 25 -9.03 -10.27 9.14
C SER A 25 -7.73 -9.80 8.49
N ALA A 26 -6.96 -10.73 7.91
CA ALA A 26 -5.70 -10.40 7.24
C ALA A 26 -5.88 -9.29 6.19
N GLY A 27 -6.91 -9.38 5.34
CA GLY A 27 -7.22 -8.33 4.36
C GLY A 27 -7.60 -6.97 4.99
N GLN A 28 -8.27 -6.96 6.15
CA GLN A 28 -8.55 -5.71 6.88
C GLN A 28 -7.28 -5.09 7.47
N GLN A 29 -6.41 -5.90 8.07
CA GLN A 29 -5.14 -5.45 8.62
C GLN A 29 -4.26 -4.87 7.50
N ARG A 30 -4.18 -5.54 6.34
CA ARG A 30 -3.45 -5.04 5.17
C ARG A 30 -4.02 -3.74 4.61
N THR A 31 -5.34 -3.65 4.49
CA THR A 31 -6.00 -2.41 4.05
C THR A 31 -5.66 -1.24 4.98
N ALA A 32 -5.66 -1.46 6.30
CA ALA A 32 -5.29 -0.41 7.25
C ALA A 32 -3.79 -0.07 7.19
N ALA A 33 -2.91 -1.05 6.98
CA ALA A 33 -1.49 -0.80 6.80
C ALA A 33 -1.22 0.09 5.57
N ILE A 34 -1.90 -0.18 4.45
CA ILE A 34 -1.82 0.64 3.23
C ILE A 34 -2.35 2.05 3.51
N ALA A 35 -3.52 2.18 4.15
CA ALA A 35 -4.07 3.47 4.53
C ALA A 35 -3.11 4.28 5.42
N LEU A 36 -2.40 3.63 6.35
CA LEU A 36 -1.38 4.27 7.17
C LEU A 36 -0.19 4.78 6.35
N ARG A 37 0.28 4.02 5.34
CA ARG A 37 1.35 4.50 4.44
C ARG A 37 0.88 5.69 3.60
N MET A 38 -0.37 5.69 3.15
CA MET A 38 -0.96 6.83 2.44
C MET A 38 -1.04 8.07 3.34
N LEU A 39 -1.49 7.91 4.60
CA LEU A 39 -1.53 8.99 5.59
C LEU A 39 -0.14 9.55 5.88
N GLU A 40 0.85 8.67 6.05
CA GLU A 40 2.26 9.07 6.22
C GLU A 40 2.74 9.88 5.02
N SER A 41 2.49 9.43 3.78
CA SER A 41 2.86 10.17 2.57
C SER A 41 2.23 11.57 2.53
N ALA A 42 0.93 11.68 2.79
CA ALA A 42 0.24 12.96 2.86
C ALA A 42 0.79 13.88 3.95
N THR A 43 1.10 13.32 5.12
CA THR A 43 1.69 14.07 6.25
C THR A 43 3.09 14.57 5.92
N LEU A 44 3.92 13.75 5.26
CA LEU A 44 5.26 14.14 4.82
C LEU A 44 5.21 15.22 3.75
N ARG A 45 4.28 15.11 2.80
CA ARG A 45 4.03 16.15 1.80
C ARG A 45 3.70 17.49 2.43
N GLU A 46 2.76 17.51 3.38
CA GLU A 46 2.37 18.73 4.09
C GLU A 46 3.54 19.32 4.87
N ALA A 47 4.28 18.49 5.61
CA ALA A 47 5.38 18.95 6.46
C ALA A 47 6.62 19.41 5.67
N ARG A 48 6.84 18.88 4.45
CA ARG A 48 8.07 19.10 3.68
C ARG A 48 7.87 19.87 2.38
N GLY A 49 6.64 19.99 1.90
CA GLY A 49 6.32 20.60 0.60
C GLY A 49 6.83 19.79 -0.61
N ILE A 50 7.17 18.52 -0.41
CA ILE A 50 7.73 17.64 -1.45
C ILE A 50 6.85 16.39 -1.55
N GLU A 51 6.53 15.97 -2.76
CA GLU A 51 5.75 14.76 -3.01
C GLU A 51 6.61 13.50 -2.77
N PRO A 52 6.25 12.61 -1.83
CA PRO A 52 7.01 11.40 -1.58
C PRO A 52 6.85 10.36 -2.71
N LEU A 53 7.88 9.53 -2.91
CA LEU A 53 7.78 8.31 -3.70
C LEU A 53 7.21 7.19 -2.83
N LEU A 54 6.02 6.71 -3.15
CA LEU A 54 5.39 5.62 -2.40
C LEU A 54 5.87 4.26 -2.94
N LEU A 55 6.45 3.44 -2.08
CA LEU A 55 6.88 2.08 -2.41
C LEU A 55 5.99 1.08 -1.67
N LEU A 56 5.30 0.21 -2.41
CA LEU A 56 4.46 -0.84 -1.84
C LEU A 56 4.92 -2.20 -2.34
N ASP A 57 5.39 -3.03 -1.42
CA ASP A 57 5.77 -4.42 -1.67
C ASP A 57 4.58 -5.34 -1.36
N ASP A 58 4.07 -5.98 -2.41
CA ASP A 58 2.92 -6.87 -2.41
C ASP A 58 1.67 -6.31 -1.70
N PRO A 59 1.17 -5.11 -2.08
CA PRO A 59 0.04 -4.48 -1.41
C PRO A 59 -1.28 -5.23 -1.63
N PHE A 60 -1.38 -6.07 -2.66
CA PHE A 60 -2.61 -6.74 -3.05
C PHE A 60 -2.71 -8.21 -2.57
N ALA A 61 -1.66 -8.76 -1.96
CA ALA A 61 -1.73 -10.10 -1.40
C ALA A 61 -2.91 -10.28 -0.43
N GLU A 62 -3.60 -11.41 -0.54
CA GLU A 62 -4.73 -11.80 0.31
C GLU A 62 -5.93 -10.81 0.25
N LEU A 63 -5.97 -9.94 -0.76
CA LEU A 63 -7.13 -9.11 -1.07
C LEU A 63 -7.94 -9.72 -2.21
N ASP A 64 -9.26 -9.72 -2.03
CA ASP A 64 -10.18 -10.00 -3.14
C ASP A 64 -10.15 -8.87 -4.18
N ALA A 65 -10.54 -9.19 -5.43
CA ALA A 65 -10.49 -8.24 -6.55
C ALA A 65 -11.23 -6.92 -6.26
N ARG A 66 -12.34 -6.97 -5.53
CA ARG A 66 -13.11 -5.78 -5.17
C ARG A 66 -12.35 -4.88 -4.20
N ARG A 67 -11.60 -5.45 -3.24
CA ARG A 67 -10.74 -4.67 -2.34
C ARG A 67 -9.55 -4.09 -3.08
N SER A 68 -8.89 -4.86 -3.94
CA SER A 68 -7.74 -4.37 -4.72
C SER A 68 -8.12 -3.18 -5.59
N ALA A 69 -9.26 -3.26 -6.30
CA ALA A 69 -9.81 -2.15 -7.07
C ALA A 69 -10.04 -0.91 -6.20
N ARG A 70 -10.68 -1.06 -5.03
CA ARG A 70 -10.91 0.06 -4.11
C ARG A 70 -9.62 0.69 -3.60
N ILE A 71 -8.58 -0.10 -3.33
CA ILE A 71 -7.27 0.42 -2.91
C ILE A 71 -6.62 1.19 -4.06
N LEU A 72 -6.70 0.68 -5.29
CA LEU A 72 -6.20 1.40 -6.45
C LEU A 72 -6.92 2.73 -6.68
N ASP A 73 -8.25 2.76 -6.55
CA ASP A 73 -9.02 4.01 -6.65
C ASP A 73 -8.56 5.03 -5.59
N LEU A 74 -8.31 4.55 -4.37
CA LEU A 74 -7.77 5.38 -3.29
C LEU A 74 -6.36 5.88 -3.61
N LEU A 75 -5.46 5.03 -4.10
CA LEU A 75 -4.10 5.42 -4.49
C LEU A 75 -4.11 6.46 -5.62
N ARG A 76 -4.98 6.30 -6.62
CA ARG A 76 -5.14 7.22 -7.75
C ARG A 76 -5.75 8.56 -7.32
N SER A 77 -6.75 8.55 -6.44
CA SER A 77 -7.47 9.76 -6.02
C SER A 77 -6.77 10.56 -4.91
N ALA A 78 -5.92 9.93 -4.10
CA ALA A 78 -5.22 10.58 -2.99
C ALA A 78 -4.10 11.54 -3.45
N GLY A 79 -3.78 11.57 -4.75
CA GLY A 79 -2.79 12.47 -5.33
C GLY A 79 -1.39 12.23 -4.78
N LEU A 80 -1.00 10.97 -4.55
CA LEU A 80 0.20 10.55 -3.81
C LEU A 80 1.51 10.64 -4.62
N GLY A 81 1.57 11.49 -5.65
CA GLY A 81 2.71 11.55 -6.56
C GLY A 81 2.97 10.23 -7.28
N GLN A 82 4.26 9.84 -7.34
CA GLN A 82 4.68 8.60 -7.99
C GLN A 82 4.57 7.43 -7.00
N THR A 83 4.02 6.31 -7.46
CA THR A 83 3.94 5.06 -6.71
C THR A 83 4.62 3.93 -7.48
N ILE A 84 5.41 3.12 -6.78
CA ILE A 84 5.99 1.87 -7.28
C ILE A 84 5.36 0.72 -6.52
N LEU A 85 4.81 -0.23 -7.27
CA LEU A 85 4.17 -1.43 -6.75
C LEU A 85 5.02 -2.63 -7.18
N VAL A 86 5.30 -3.54 -6.25
CA VAL A 86 5.96 -4.81 -6.53
C VAL A 86 4.99 -5.92 -6.21
N VAL A 87 4.83 -6.87 -7.12
CA VAL A 87 4.01 -8.07 -6.89
C VAL A 87 4.74 -9.31 -7.41
N PRO A 88 4.58 -10.48 -6.76
CA PRO A 88 5.34 -11.67 -7.12
C PRO A 88 4.77 -12.40 -8.35
N ARG A 89 3.50 -12.18 -8.71
CA ARG A 89 2.83 -12.83 -9.84
C ARG A 89 2.02 -11.85 -10.65
N GLU A 90 1.88 -12.12 -11.95
CA GLU A 90 1.00 -11.36 -12.84
C GLU A 90 -0.48 -11.41 -12.39
N SER A 91 -0.92 -12.53 -11.81
CA SER A 91 -2.28 -12.69 -11.27
C SER A 91 -2.60 -11.73 -10.13
N ASP A 92 -1.58 -11.20 -9.46
CA ASP A 92 -1.71 -10.31 -8.31
C ASP A 92 -1.75 -8.84 -8.76
N ILE A 93 -1.54 -8.58 -10.07
CA ILE A 93 -1.73 -7.27 -10.68
C ILE A 93 -3.22 -7.04 -10.88
N PRO A 94 -3.80 -5.99 -10.30
CA PRO A 94 -5.20 -5.67 -10.54
C PRO A 94 -5.44 -5.36 -12.02
N PRO A 95 -6.60 -5.77 -12.60
CA PRO A 95 -6.90 -5.57 -14.02
C PRO A 95 -6.76 -4.13 -14.50
N GLU A 96 -7.02 -3.16 -13.62
CA GLU A 96 -6.94 -1.72 -13.88
C GLU A 96 -5.50 -1.18 -14.03
N LEU A 97 -4.49 -2.04 -13.88
CA LEU A 97 -3.08 -1.73 -14.17
C LEU A 97 -2.55 -2.51 -15.39
N LEU A 98 -3.34 -3.43 -15.96
CA LEU A 98 -2.92 -4.21 -17.13
C LEU A 98 -2.91 -3.40 -18.42
N ASP A 99 -3.50 -2.20 -18.41
CA ASP A 99 -3.50 -1.22 -19.50
C ASP A 99 -2.19 -0.42 -19.59
N LEU A 100 -1.33 -0.49 -18.56
CA LEU A 100 -0.02 0.16 -18.56
C LEU A 100 0.94 -0.48 -19.57
N GLU A 101 1.94 0.29 -20.00
CA GLU A 101 2.99 -0.22 -20.88
C GLU A 101 3.73 -1.40 -20.22
N ARG A 102 3.78 -2.54 -20.91
CA ARG A 102 4.41 -3.77 -20.42
C ARG A 102 5.76 -4.00 -21.08
N ARG A 103 6.79 -4.10 -20.24
CA ARG A 103 8.15 -4.46 -20.66
C ARG A 103 8.61 -5.70 -19.90
N GLY A 104 9.17 -6.66 -20.64
CA GLY A 104 9.79 -7.87 -20.10
C GLY A 104 11.30 -7.69 -20.02
N ILE A 105 11.94 -8.36 -19.07
CA ILE A 105 13.40 -8.44 -18.99
C ILE A 105 13.80 -9.89 -19.24
N HIS A 106 14.54 -10.13 -20.32
CA HIS A 106 15.04 -11.45 -20.70
C HIS A 106 16.56 -11.39 -20.88
N ALA A 107 17.30 -12.20 -20.12
CA ALA A 107 18.78 -12.21 -20.13
C ALA A 107 19.41 -10.80 -19.96
N GLY A 108 18.81 -9.95 -19.14
CA GLY A 108 19.27 -8.58 -18.89
C GLY A 108 18.89 -7.55 -19.97
N VAL A 109 18.14 -7.95 -20.99
CA VAL A 109 17.65 -7.07 -22.06
C VAL A 109 16.18 -6.74 -21.81
N VAL A 110 15.86 -5.44 -21.82
CA VAL A 110 14.48 -4.95 -21.75
C VAL A 110 13.84 -5.04 -23.14
N GLY A 111 12.76 -5.79 -23.27
CA GLY A 111 11.98 -5.93 -24.50
C GLY A 111 10.50 -5.62 -24.28
N GLN A 112 9.75 -5.43 -25.36
CA GLN A 112 8.30 -5.32 -25.31
C GLN A 112 7.68 -6.71 -25.07
N MET A 113 6.67 -6.79 -24.20
CA MET A 113 5.87 -8.01 -24.09
C MET A 113 4.86 -8.08 -25.25
N ALA A 114 4.76 -9.23 -25.91
CA ALA A 114 3.79 -9.49 -26.99
C ALA A 114 2.40 -9.80 -26.43
#